data_AF-A0A2D4EZ51-F1
#
_entry.id   AF-A0A2D4EZ51-F1
#
_cell.length_a   1.000
_cell.length_b   1.000
_cell.length_c   1.000
_cell.angle_alpha   90.00
_cell.angle_beta   90.00
_cell.angle_gamma   90.00
#
_symmetry.space_group_name_H-M   'P 1'
#
loop_
_entity.id
_entity.type
_entity.pdbx_description
1 polymer ?
#
loop_
_entity_poly.entity_id
_entity_poly.type
_entity_poly.pdbx_seq_one_letter_code
_entity_poly.pdbx_strand_id
1 'polypeptide(L)'
;EGNRRLRAGGHISLSINGQNLILSRTRRQDSGLYTCCGINSFSNNSASYTLNVFYGPDAPVISPSGQFYAEGSNLTLSCQADSNPPAEYIWSFKNSTHSGGIYQLFRLSSANNGTYT
;
A
#
# COMPACT_ATOMS: atom_id res chain seq x y z
N GLU A 1 4.30 6.64 22.40
CA GLU A 1 5.52 5.83 22.14
C GLU A 1 6.11 6.24 20.81
N GLY A 2 7.45 6.39 20.69
CA GLY A 2 8.06 6.68 19.39
C GLY A 2 9.26 7.65 19.35
N ASN A 3 10.05 7.83 20.41
CA ASN A 3 11.30 8.60 20.35
C ASN A 3 12.52 7.71 20.01
N ARG A 4 12.41 6.84 18.99
CA ARG A 4 13.53 5.98 18.61
C ARG A 4 14.50 6.78 17.73
N ARG A 5 15.71 7.04 18.25
CA ARG A 5 16.80 7.63 17.46
C ARG A 5 17.05 6.77 16.23
N LEU A 6 17.07 7.40 15.06
CA LEU A 6 17.42 6.74 13.81
C LEU A 6 18.87 6.26 13.90
N ARG A 7 19.07 4.98 13.58
CA ARG A 7 20.41 4.38 13.54
C ARG A 7 20.85 4.33 12.09
N ALA A 8 22.03 4.87 11.81
CA ALA A 8 22.67 4.69 10.51
C ALA A 8 22.96 3.19 10.29
N GLY A 9 22.67 2.71 9.09
CA GLY A 9 22.79 1.30 8.73
C GLY A 9 22.01 0.98 7.46
N GLY A 10 22.56 0.08 6.65
CA GLY A 10 21.93 -0.32 5.39
C GLY A 10 21.81 0.84 4.40
N HIS A 11 20.58 1.22 4.05
CA HIS A 11 20.27 2.30 3.11
C HIS A 11 20.11 3.67 3.78
N ILE A 12 20.26 3.74 5.11
CA ILE A 12 20.14 4.97 5.91
C ILE A 12 21.54 5.42 6.34
N SER A 13 21.92 6.66 6.02
CA SER A 13 23.15 7.29 6.49
C SER A 13 22.91 8.69 7.04
N LEU A 14 23.78 9.10 7.96
CA LEU A 14 23.80 10.44 8.54
C LEU A 14 25.12 11.10 8.15
N SER A 15 25.09 12.39 7.81
CA SER A 15 26.32 13.14 7.58
C SER A 15 27.16 13.22 8.86
N ILE A 16 28.47 13.43 8.72
CA ILE A 16 29.42 13.49 9.85
C ILE A 16 29.01 14.53 10.91
N ASN A 17 28.42 15.65 10.49
CA ASN A 17 27.92 16.69 11.39
C ASN A 17 26.50 16.42 11.94
N GLY A 18 25.88 15.29 11.60
CA GLY A 18 24.54 14.89 12.06
C GLY A 18 23.38 15.71 11.50
N GLN A 19 23.64 16.62 10.54
CA GLN A 19 22.64 17.57 10.04
C GLN A 19 21.82 17.01 8.87
N ASN A 20 22.39 16.09 8.08
CA ASN A 20 21.74 15.54 6.90
C ASN A 20 21.46 14.05 7.11
N LEU A 21 20.20 13.68 6.92
CA LEU A 21 19.76 12.29 6.77
C LEU A 21 19.69 11.94 5.29
N ILE A 22 20.36 10.87 4.89
CA ILE A 22 20.43 10.41 3.51
C ILE A 22 19.84 9.00 3.43
N LEU A 23 18.86 8.84 2.54
CA LEU A 23 18.24 7.56 2.20
C LEU A 23 18.65 7.20 0.77
N SER A 24 19.63 6.32 0.58
CA SER A 24 20.21 6.05 -0.74
C SER A 24 19.26 5.36 -1.72
N ARG A 25 18.35 4.55 -1.19
CA ARG A 25 17.27 3.86 -1.92
C ARG A 25 16.08 3.76 -0.98
N THR A 26 15.10 4.63 -1.19
CA THR A 26 13.89 4.68 -0.37
C THR A 26 13.10 3.39 -0.51
N ARG A 27 12.53 2.95 0.60
CA ARG A 27 11.69 1.77 0.72
C ARG A 27 10.32 2.17 1.25
N ARG A 28 9.31 1.32 1.03
CA ARG A 28 7.94 1.56 1.52
C ARG A 28 7.91 1.78 3.04
N GLN A 29 8.78 1.08 3.75
CA GLN A 29 8.91 1.15 5.21
C GLN A 29 9.61 2.43 5.70
N ASP A 30 10.18 3.23 4.80
CA ASP A 30 10.79 4.51 5.15
C ASP A 30 9.74 5.63 5.27
N SER A 31 8.50 5.42 4.80
CA SER A 31 7.40 6.36 5.02
C SER A 31 7.19 6.59 6.52
N GLY A 32 7.12 7.86 6.93
CA GLY A 32 6.94 8.20 8.34
C GLY A 32 7.32 9.63 8.68
N LEU A 33 7.18 9.96 9.96
CA LEU A 33 7.56 11.25 10.52
C LEU A 33 9.03 11.21 10.96
N TYR A 34 9.83 12.10 10.38
CA TYR A 34 11.22 12.30 10.73
C TYR A 34 11.35 13.59 11.51
N THR A 35 11.99 13.54 12.68
CA THR A 35 12.21 14.73 13.53
C THR A 35 13.70 14.98 13.67
N CYS A 36 14.12 16.18 13.28
CA CYS A 36 15.45 16.71 13.52
C CYS A 36 15.46 17.50 14.83
N CYS A 37 16.40 17.20 15.72
CA CYS A 37 16.55 17.88 17.00
C CYS A 37 17.91 18.58 17.07
N GLY A 38 17.91 19.90 17.24
CA GLY A 38 19.09 20.71 17.49
C GLY A 38 19.18 21.07 18.97
N ILE A 39 20.26 20.66 19.62
CA ILE A 39 20.46 20.87 21.07
C ILE A 39 21.80 21.59 21.26
N ASN A 40 21.79 22.65 22.07
CA ASN A 40 23.00 23.27 22.61
C ASN A 40 22.90 23.41 24.13
N SER A 41 23.88 24.03 24.78
CA SER A 41 23.93 24.19 26.24
C SER A 41 22.84 25.08 26.84
N PHE A 42 22.09 25.82 26.01
CA PHE A 42 21.08 26.80 26.43
C PHE A 42 19.66 26.44 25.99
N SER A 43 19.50 25.71 24.89
CA SER A 43 18.19 25.38 24.32
C SER A 43 18.18 24.07 23.53
N ASN A 44 16.97 23.55 23.33
CA ASN A 44 16.66 22.45 22.45
C ASN A 44 15.48 22.87 21.56
N ASN A 45 15.60 22.64 20.26
CA ASN A 45 14.50 22.86 19.33
C ASN A 45 14.44 21.72 18.31
N SER A 46 13.27 21.50 17.73
CA SER A 46 13.07 20.42 16.76
C SER A 46 12.18 20.83 15.60
N ALA A 47 12.46 20.27 14.43
CA ALA A 47 11.63 20.39 13.24
C ALA A 47 11.28 18.98 12.74
N SER A 48 10.04 18.80 12.26
CA SER A 48 9.58 17.51 11.75
C SER A 48 9.20 17.59 10.27
N TYR A 49 9.43 16.48 9.55
CA TYR A 49 9.12 16.30 8.15
C TYR A 49 8.47 14.93 7.94
N THR A 50 7.33 14.89 7.26
CA THR A 50 6.66 13.64 6.90
C THR A 50 7.12 13.19 5.54
N LEU A 51 7.86 12.08 5.49
CA LEU A 51 8.23 11.42 4.24
C LEU A 51 7.09 10.50 3.81
N ASN A 52 6.58 10.70 2.60
CA ASN A 52 5.60 9.83 1.97
C ASN A 52 6.22 9.14 0.75
N VAL A 53 6.50 7.84 0.86
CA VAL A 53 7.08 7.05 -0.22
C VAL A 53 5.97 6.45 -1.08
N PHE A 54 5.95 6.82 -2.36
CA PHE A 54 5.02 6.28 -3.35
C PHE A 54 5.55 5.00 -3.99
N TYR A 55 4.65 4.07 -4.26
CA TYR A 55 4.94 2.80 -4.91
C TYR A 55 3.71 2.27 -5.64
N GLY A 56 3.96 1.58 -6.76
CA GLY A 56 2.91 0.97 -7.56
C GLY A 56 2.26 -0.24 -6.86
N PRO A 57 1.12 -0.71 -7.37
CA PRO A 57 0.40 -1.82 -6.76
C PRO A 57 1.20 -3.12 -6.77
N ASP A 58 1.09 -3.86 -5.68
CA ASP A 58 1.55 -5.25 -5.61
C ASP A 58 0.72 -6.16 -6.52
N ALA A 59 1.14 -7.42 -6.63
CA ALA A 59 0.37 -8.44 -7.34
C ALA A 59 -1.05 -8.51 -6.76
N PRO A 60 -2.10 -8.28 -7.58
CA PRO A 60 -3.47 -8.25 -7.10
C PRO A 60 -3.92 -9.62 -6.62
N VAL A 61 -4.64 -9.65 -5.51
CA VAL A 61 -5.21 -10.86 -4.91
C VAL A 61 -6.72 -10.78 -5.02
N ILE A 62 -7.31 -11.84 -5.58
CA ILE A 62 -8.76 -12.00 -5.70
C ILE A 62 -9.28 -12.90 -4.58
N SER A 63 -10.36 -12.47 -3.94
CA SER A 63 -11.08 -13.24 -2.92
C SER A 63 -12.59 -13.24 -3.19
N PRO A 64 -13.32 -14.30 -2.83
CA PRO A 64 -12.85 -15.60 -2.36
C PRO A 64 -12.16 -16.43 -3.46
N SER A 65 -11.30 -17.38 -3.08
CA SER A 65 -10.58 -18.28 -4.00
C SER A 65 -11.40 -19.49 -4.46
N GLY A 66 -12.65 -19.63 -3.99
CA GLY A 66 -13.54 -20.72 -4.37
C GLY A 66 -13.90 -20.66 -5.85
N GLN A 67 -13.92 -21.82 -6.50
CA GLN A 67 -14.23 -21.95 -7.94
C GLN A 67 -15.68 -22.38 -8.20
N PHE A 68 -16.32 -23.03 -7.23
CA PHE A 68 -17.64 -23.63 -7.39
C PHE A 68 -18.65 -22.99 -6.43
N TYR A 69 -19.75 -22.50 -6.99
CA TYR A 69 -20.84 -21.88 -6.25
C TYR A 69 -22.17 -22.49 -6.71
N ALA A 70 -23.13 -22.60 -5.79
CA ALA A 70 -24.44 -23.13 -6.11
C ALA A 70 -25.19 -22.19 -7.06
N GLU A 71 -25.95 -22.75 -7.99
CA GLU A 71 -26.87 -21.98 -8.82
C GLU A 71 -27.90 -21.24 -7.94
N GLY A 72 -28.22 -20.00 -8.32
CA GLY A 72 -29.08 -19.11 -7.55
C GLY A 72 -28.41 -18.43 -6.34
N SER A 73 -27.19 -18.80 -5.97
CA SER A 73 -26.44 -18.12 -4.90
C SER A 73 -25.89 -16.75 -5.34
N ASN A 74 -25.39 -15.98 -4.38
CA ASN A 74 -24.76 -14.69 -4.63
C ASN A 74 -23.24 -14.80 -4.41
N LEU A 75 -22.46 -14.12 -5.25
CA LEU A 75 -21.00 -14.08 -5.17
C LEU A 75 -20.53 -12.63 -5.15
N THR A 76 -19.62 -12.33 -4.22
CA THR A 76 -18.91 -11.05 -4.19
C THR A 76 -17.42 -11.32 -4.38
N LEU A 77 -16.87 -10.87 -5.48
CA LEU A 77 -15.44 -10.89 -5.74
C LEU A 77 -14.82 -9.58 -5.26
N SER A 78 -13.68 -9.66 -4.58
CA SER A 78 -12.87 -8.51 -4.18
C SER A 78 -11.45 -8.69 -4.70
N CYS A 79 -10.95 -7.66 -5.40
CA CYS A 79 -9.59 -7.54 -5.87
C CYS A 79 -8.87 -6.48 -5.03
N GLN A 80 -7.70 -6.83 -4.50
CA GLN A 80 -6.91 -5.97 -3.62
C GLN A 80 -5.42 -6.08 -3.94
N ALA A 81 -4.74 -4.94 -3.90
CA ALA A 81 -3.30 -4.79 -4.06
C ALA A 81 -2.80 -3.68 -3.13
N ASP A 82 -1.67 -3.89 -2.47
CA ASP A 82 -1.03 -2.86 -1.65
C ASP A 82 -0.38 -1.81 -2.56
N SER A 83 -0.71 -0.54 -2.36
CA SER A 83 -0.20 0.57 -3.17
C SER A 83 -0.27 1.90 -2.44
N ASN A 84 0.58 2.85 -2.83
CA ASN A 84 0.48 4.24 -2.39
C ASN A 84 0.80 5.18 -3.55
N PRO A 85 -0.17 5.97 -4.07
CA PRO A 85 -1.56 6.08 -3.62
C PRO A 85 -2.40 4.79 -3.85
N PRO A 86 -3.63 4.70 -3.30
CA PRO A 86 -4.51 3.55 -3.49
C PRO A 86 -4.72 3.22 -4.98
N ALA A 87 -4.72 1.92 -5.30
CA ALA A 87 -4.83 1.43 -6.65
C ALA A 87 -6.24 1.60 -7.20
N GLU A 88 -6.33 1.77 -8.51
CA GLU A 88 -7.59 1.68 -9.23
C GLU A 88 -7.76 0.26 -9.77
N TYR A 89 -8.99 -0.26 -9.70
CA TYR A 89 -9.30 -1.63 -10.07
C TYR A 89 -10.34 -1.66 -11.17
N ILE A 90 -10.19 -2.60 -12.09
CA ILE A 90 -11.12 -2.85 -13.19
C ILE A 90 -11.29 -4.37 -13.30
N TRP A 91 -12.53 -4.83 -13.19
CA TRP A 91 -12.91 -6.21 -13.45
C TRP A 91 -13.33 -6.38 -14.90
N SER A 92 -12.91 -7.47 -15.53
CA SER A 92 -13.29 -7.84 -16.89
C SER A 92 -13.91 -9.24 -16.93
N PHE A 93 -15.09 -9.34 -17.55
CA PHE A 93 -15.80 -10.61 -17.75
C PHE A 93 -16.59 -10.57 -19.06
N LYS A 94 -16.35 -11.54 -19.96
CA LYS A 94 -17.10 -11.69 -21.23
C LYS A 94 -17.32 -10.37 -21.98
N ASN A 95 -16.25 -9.60 -22.20
CA ASN A 95 -16.23 -8.28 -22.87
C ASN A 95 -16.94 -7.14 -22.10
N SER A 96 -17.37 -7.36 -20.86
CA SER A 96 -17.84 -6.31 -19.97
C SER A 96 -16.73 -5.91 -19.00
N THR A 97 -16.67 -4.61 -18.68
CA THR A 97 -15.73 -4.04 -17.72
C THR A 97 -16.48 -3.36 -16.59
N HIS A 98 -16.01 -3.51 -15.36
CA HIS A 98 -16.58 -2.87 -14.17
C HIS A 98 -15.48 -2.23 -13.34
N SER A 99 -15.57 -0.91 -13.15
CA SER A 99 -14.63 -0.16 -12.32
C SER A 99 -14.90 -0.37 -10.84
N GLY A 100 -13.85 -0.56 -10.06
CA GLY A 100 -13.90 -0.76 -8.61
C GLY A 100 -13.33 -2.10 -8.18
N GLY A 101 -12.88 -2.17 -6.93
CA GLY A 101 -12.26 -3.37 -6.36
C GLY A 101 -13.27 -4.48 -6.03
N ILE A 102 -14.57 -4.19 -6.02
CA ILE A 102 -15.64 -5.13 -5.66
C ILE A 102 -16.52 -5.39 -6.87
N TYR A 103 -16.78 -6.66 -7.15
CA TYR A 103 -17.71 -7.11 -8.20
C TYR A 103 -18.76 -8.04 -7.61
N GLN A 104 -20.03 -7.64 -7.67
CA GLN A 104 -21.15 -8.35 -7.08
C GLN A 104 -21.99 -9.05 -8.16
N LEU A 105 -22.18 -10.34 -7.99
CA LEU A 105 -23.00 -11.21 -8.82
C LEU A 105 -24.16 -11.75 -7.99
N PHE A 106 -25.38 -11.51 -8.46
CA PHE A 106 -26.59 -12.00 -7.80
C PHE A 106 -27.25 -13.09 -8.61
N ARG A 107 -27.76 -14.12 -7.95
CA ARG A 107 -28.46 -15.26 -8.57
C ARG A 107 -27.64 -15.88 -9.71
N LEU A 108 -26.53 -16.50 -9.35
CA LEU A 108 -25.63 -17.16 -10.30
C LEU A 108 -26.37 -18.16 -11.18
N SER A 109 -26.00 -18.21 -12.44
CA SER A 109 -26.49 -19.15 -13.46
C SER A 109 -25.34 -19.64 -14.34
N SER A 110 -25.62 -20.56 -15.27
CA SER A 110 -24.63 -21.01 -16.26
C SER A 110 -24.03 -19.87 -17.11
N ALA A 111 -24.74 -18.75 -17.27
CA ALA A 111 -24.24 -17.57 -17.96
C ALA A 111 -23.06 -16.88 -17.23
N ASN A 112 -22.92 -17.08 -15.93
CA ASN A 112 -21.84 -16.53 -15.12
C ASN A 112 -20.58 -17.41 -15.12
N ASN A 113 -20.62 -18.59 -15.72
CA ASN A 113 -19.43 -19.43 -15.83
C ASN A 113 -18.38 -18.78 -16.77
N GLY A 114 -17.14 -18.71 -16.31
CA GLY A 114 -15.99 -18.20 -17.06
C GLY A 114 -14.88 -17.66 -16.15
N THR A 115 -13.88 -17.05 -16.79
CA THR A 115 -12.76 -16.41 -16.11
C THR A 115 -13.06 -14.93 -15.87
N TYR A 116 -12.82 -14.49 -14.63
CA TYR A 116 -12.87 -13.10 -14.22
C TYR A 116 -11.42 -12.62 -14.05
N THR A 117 -11.08 -11.50 -14.68
CA THR A 117 -9.72 -10.91 -14.65
C THR A 117 -9.75 -9.48 -14.18
#